data_AF-A0A8K0CHL7-F1
#
_entry.id   AF-A0A8K0CHL7-F1
#
_cell.length_a   1.000
_cell.length_b   1.000
_cell.length_c   1.000
_cell.angle_alpha   90.00
_cell.angle_beta   90.00
_cell.angle_gamma   90.00
#
_symmetry.space_group_name_H-M   'P 1'
#
loop_
_entity.id
_entity.type
_entity.pdbx_description
1 polymer ?
#
loop_
_entity_poly.entity_id
_entity_poly.type
_entity_poly.pdbx_seq_one_letter_code
_entity_poly.pdbx_strand_id
1 'polypeptide(L)'
;MKLILLTFSIFFCNSMCLGESFKISIYYETLCPDSIRFFRYQFNRTYEDLLPYMDVDFIPYGHARHTWENGKWNIQCQHGQKECVGNRFHACALAQGNGKEKDVKFISCSMSATNPTSYLKLVE
;
A
#
# COMPACT_ATOMS: atom_id res chain seq x y z
N MET A 1 -16.25 33.50 37.52
CA MET A 1 -17.03 32.82 36.46
C MET A 1 -16.36 32.82 35.09
N LYS A 2 -15.85 33.95 34.56
CA LYS A 2 -15.15 33.99 33.26
C LYS A 2 -13.91 33.08 33.17
N LEU A 3 -13.17 32.92 34.28
CA LEU A 3 -11.97 32.07 34.34
C LEU A 3 -12.29 30.56 34.26
N ILE A 4 -13.44 30.14 34.77
CA ILE A 4 -13.91 28.74 34.73
C ILE A 4 -14.43 28.37 33.33
N LEU A 5 -15.01 29.34 32.62
CA LEU A 5 -15.43 29.17 31.22
C LEU A 5 -14.23 29.02 30.26
N LEU A 6 -13.15 29.76 30.52
CA LEU A 6 -11.90 29.65 29.74
C LEU A 6 -11.24 28.28 29.91
N THR A 7 -11.21 27.72 31.12
CA THR A 7 -10.61 26.40 31.36
C THR A 7 -11.45 25.26 30.77
N PHE A 8 -12.78 25.39 30.77
CA PHE A 8 -13.69 24.42 30.14
C PHE A 8 -13.53 24.38 28.62
N SER A 9 -13.35 25.55 27.98
CA SER A 9 -13.13 25.66 26.54
C SER A 9 -11.77 25.09 26.09
N ILE A 10 -10.74 25.17 26.95
CA ILE A 10 -9.43 24.55 26.71
C ILE A 10 -9.51 23.03 26.89
N PHE A 11 -10.27 22.53 27.88
CA PHE A 11 -10.45 21.09 28.08
C PHE A 11 -11.21 20.40 26.94
N PHE A 12 -12.23 21.06 26.36
CA PHE A 12 -12.95 20.53 25.20
C PHE A 12 -12.11 20.53 23.90
N CYS A 13 -11.08 21.38 23.80
CA CYS A 13 -10.14 21.33 22.68
C CYS A 13 -9.10 20.20 22.80
N ASN A 14 -8.85 19.71 24.02
CA ASN A 14 -7.89 18.63 24.28
C ASN A 14 -8.45 17.23 24.01
N SER A 15 -9.76 17.08 23.82
CA SER A 15 -10.30 15.90 23.16
C SER A 15 -10.06 16.07 21.66
N MET A 16 -8.79 15.90 21.28
CA MET A 16 -8.37 15.84 19.89
C MET A 16 -9.35 14.98 19.12
N CYS A 17 -9.83 15.57 18.03
CA CYS A 17 -10.12 14.94 16.76
C CYS A 17 -9.01 13.94 16.40
N LEU A 18 -8.91 12.81 17.11
CA LEU A 18 -8.24 11.63 16.62
C LEU A 18 -9.17 11.11 15.53
N GLY A 19 -8.95 11.58 14.31
CA GLY A 19 -9.68 11.07 13.16
C GLY A 19 -9.56 9.56 13.16
N GLU A 20 -10.68 8.84 13.28
CA GLU A 20 -10.68 7.40 13.13
C GLU A 20 -10.07 7.08 11.77
N SER A 21 -8.97 6.32 11.80
CA SER A 21 -8.34 5.81 10.59
C SER A 21 -8.99 4.48 10.25
N PHE A 22 -9.41 4.33 8.99
CA PHE A 22 -9.98 3.08 8.50
C PHE A 22 -8.87 2.21 7.91
N LYS A 23 -8.84 0.95 8.32
CA LYS A 23 -7.91 -0.03 7.76
C LYS A 23 -8.37 -0.48 6.37
N ILE A 24 -7.48 -0.40 5.38
CA ILE A 24 -7.75 -0.76 3.99
C ILE A 24 -6.65 -1.69 3.47
N SER A 25 -7.02 -2.94 3.18
CA SER A 25 -6.11 -3.95 2.64
C SER A 25 -6.28 -4.11 1.14
N ILE A 26 -5.21 -3.82 0.39
CA ILE A 26 -5.21 -3.86 -1.08
C ILE A 26 -4.42 -5.06 -1.55
N TYR A 27 -5.13 -6.04 -2.12
CA TYR A 27 -4.56 -7.22 -2.76
C TYR A 27 -4.44 -6.98 -4.26
N TYR A 28 -3.24 -7.16 -4.81
CA TYR A 28 -2.97 -6.83 -6.21
C TYR A 28 -1.84 -7.66 -6.81
N GLU A 29 -1.68 -7.55 -8.14
CA GLU A 29 -0.61 -8.18 -8.90
C GLU A 29 0.13 -7.10 -9.71
N THR A 30 1.46 -7.20 -9.80
CA THR A 30 2.29 -6.17 -10.44
C THR A 30 2.12 -6.08 -11.96
N LEU A 31 1.62 -7.14 -12.63
CA LEU A 31 1.36 -7.11 -14.07
C LEU A 31 -0.11 -7.24 -14.45
N CYS A 32 -1.03 -7.33 -13.48
CA CYS A 32 -2.46 -7.33 -13.76
C CYS A 32 -2.92 -5.94 -14.24
N PRO A 33 -3.50 -5.81 -15.44
CA PRO A 33 -3.97 -4.53 -15.97
C PRO A 33 -4.99 -3.84 -15.06
N ASP A 34 -5.81 -4.59 -14.34
CA ASP A 34 -6.85 -4.05 -13.48
C ASP A 34 -6.27 -3.48 -12.18
N SER A 35 -5.30 -4.17 -11.59
CA SER A 35 -4.51 -3.65 -10.46
C SER A 35 -3.82 -2.34 -10.84
N ILE A 36 -3.18 -2.28 -12.01
CA ILE A 36 -2.51 -1.07 -12.52
C ILE A 36 -3.51 0.08 -12.68
N ARG A 37 -4.68 -0.17 -13.29
CA ARG A 37 -5.73 0.86 -13.46
C ARG A 37 -6.29 1.33 -12.13
N PHE A 38 -6.46 0.44 -11.15
CA PHE A 38 -6.90 0.79 -9.80
C PHE A 38 -5.94 1.79 -9.16
N PHE A 39 -4.63 1.51 -9.16
CA PHE A 39 -3.65 2.44 -8.61
C PHE A 39 -3.65 3.78 -9.35
N ARG A 40 -3.57 3.75 -10.68
CA ARG A 40 -3.43 4.96 -11.51
C ARG A 40 -4.64 5.89 -11.44
N TYR A 41 -5.85 5.34 -11.40
CA TYR A 41 -7.07 6.13 -11.60
C TYR A 41 -7.97 6.23 -10.37
N GLN A 42 -7.80 5.37 -9.37
CA GLN A 42 -8.66 5.35 -8.18
C GLN A 42 -7.83 5.63 -6.93
N PHE A 43 -6.95 4.71 -6.54
CA PHE A 43 -6.22 4.81 -5.27
C PHE A 43 -5.40 6.10 -5.15
N ASN A 44 -4.56 6.43 -6.15
CA ASN A 44 -3.68 7.60 -6.05
C ASN A 44 -4.47 8.91 -5.92
N ARG A 45 -5.62 9.02 -6.60
CA ARG A 45 -6.49 10.21 -6.50
C ARG A 45 -7.15 10.30 -5.13
N THR A 46 -7.67 9.18 -4.62
CA THR A 46 -8.33 9.13 -3.33
C THR A 46 -7.36 9.32 -2.16
N TYR A 47 -6.13 8.83 -2.28
CA TYR A 47 -5.14 8.89 -1.21
C TYR A 47 -4.70 10.33 -0.89
N GLU A 48 -4.62 11.21 -1.89
CA GLU A 48 -4.29 12.63 -1.68
C GLU A 48 -5.33 13.33 -0.79
N ASP A 49 -6.62 13.02 -0.96
CA ASP A 49 -7.72 13.63 -0.21
C ASP A 49 -7.94 13.00 1.17
N LEU A 50 -7.63 11.70 1.32
CA LEU A 50 -7.98 10.91 2.51
C LEU A 50 -6.78 10.45 3.35
N LEU A 51 -5.56 10.90 3.03
CA LEU A 51 -4.31 10.55 3.73
C LEU A 51 -4.43 10.49 5.26
N PRO A 52 -5.04 11.48 5.97
CA PRO A 52 -5.11 11.45 7.43
C PRO A 52 -5.99 10.34 8.01
N TYR A 53 -6.86 9.73 7.19
CA TYR A 53 -7.92 8.82 7.63
C TYR A 53 -7.73 7.38 7.12
N MET A 54 -6.62 7.07 6.44
CA MET A 54 -6.39 5.75 5.85
C MET A 54 -5.20 5.05 6.49
N ASP A 55 -5.42 3.82 6.97
CA ASP A 55 -4.37 2.88 7.33
C ASP A 55 -4.30 1.79 6.26
N VAL A 56 -3.42 1.99 5.27
CA VAL A 56 -3.35 1.12 4.09
C VAL A 56 -2.27 0.05 4.27
N ASP A 57 -2.64 -1.21 4.08
CA ASP A 57 -1.72 -2.33 3.90
C ASP A 57 -1.78 -2.89 2.47
N PHE A 58 -0.60 -3.12 1.88
CA PHE A 58 -0.44 -3.58 0.50
C PHE A 58 -0.02 -5.05 0.48
N ILE A 59 -0.76 -5.88 -0.25
CA ILE A 59 -0.53 -7.32 -0.36
C ILE A 59 -0.29 -7.70 -1.84
N PRO A 60 0.97 -7.63 -2.33
CA PRO A 60 1.33 -8.03 -3.68
C PRO A 60 1.35 -9.56 -3.80
N TYR A 61 0.20 -10.14 -4.15
CA TYR A 61 0.05 -11.58 -4.34
C TYR A 61 -1.03 -11.87 -5.39
N GLY A 62 -2.24 -11.34 -5.17
CA GLY A 62 -3.40 -11.48 -6.07
C GLY A 62 -3.71 -12.93 -6.42
N HIS A 63 -3.80 -13.26 -7.71
CA HIS A 63 -4.09 -14.61 -8.21
C HIS A 63 -2.87 -15.55 -8.25
N ALA A 64 -1.75 -15.18 -7.64
CA ALA A 64 -0.66 -16.13 -7.48
C ALA A 64 -1.13 -17.39 -6.74
N ARG A 65 -0.54 -18.53 -7.08
CA ARG A 65 -0.74 -19.81 -6.43
C ARG A 65 0.58 -20.27 -5.83
N HIS A 66 0.50 -21.01 -4.73
CA HIS A 66 1.69 -21.59 -4.11
C HIS A 66 1.54 -23.09 -3.91
N THR A 67 2.64 -23.82 -4.08
CA THR A 67 2.76 -25.23 -3.71
C THR A 67 3.95 -25.43 -2.78
N TRP A 68 3.86 -26.43 -1.91
CA TRP A 68 4.96 -26.82 -1.02
C TRP A 68 5.61 -28.08 -1.57
N GLU A 69 6.84 -27.96 -2.08
CA GLU A 69 7.57 -29.05 -2.71
C GLU A 69 9.03 -29.00 -2.28
N ASN A 70 9.62 -30.16 -1.95
CA ASN A 70 11.02 -30.28 -1.56
C ASN A 70 11.47 -29.30 -0.46
N GLY A 71 10.58 -29.02 0.50
CA GLY A 71 10.85 -28.11 1.62
C GLY A 71 10.88 -26.62 1.26
N LYS A 72 10.32 -26.23 0.11
CA LYS A 72 10.27 -24.84 -0.36
C LYS A 72 8.89 -24.48 -0.89
N TRP A 73 8.52 -23.20 -0.75
CA TRP A 73 7.35 -22.63 -1.42
C TRP A 73 7.69 -22.31 -2.88
N ASN A 74 6.97 -22.92 -3.81
CA ASN A 74 6.97 -22.57 -5.22
C ASN A 74 5.78 -21.66 -5.49
N ILE A 75 6.03 -20.48 -6.09
CA ILE A 75 4.98 -19.49 -6.40
C ILE A 75 4.83 -19.39 -7.92
N GLN A 76 3.60 -19.47 -8.40
CA GLN A 76 3.22 -19.30 -9.80
C GLN A 76 2.24 -18.12 -9.92
N CYS A 77 2.47 -17.23 -10.88
CA CYS A 77 1.66 -16.02 -11.08
C CYS A 77 1.02 -16.03 -12.47
N GLN A 78 -0.13 -15.38 -12.62
CA GLN A 78 -0.95 -15.44 -13.84
C GLN A 78 -0.21 -14.84 -15.04
N HIS A 79 0.56 -13.78 -14.84
CA HIS A 79 1.31 -13.10 -15.90
C HIS A 79 2.78 -13.53 -15.96
N GLY A 80 3.09 -14.73 -15.45
CA GLY A 80 4.38 -15.38 -15.55
C GLY A 80 5.43 -14.88 -14.54
N GLN A 81 6.69 -15.27 -14.75
CA GLN A 81 7.75 -15.10 -13.75
C GLN A 81 8.04 -13.63 -13.43
N LYS A 82 7.90 -12.72 -14.39
CA LYS A 82 8.14 -11.28 -14.17
C LYS A 82 7.18 -10.70 -13.14
N GLU A 83 5.91 -11.12 -13.16
CA GLU A 83 4.94 -10.75 -12.14
C GLU A 83 5.33 -11.30 -10.78
N CYS A 84 5.75 -12.57 -10.69
CA CYS A 84 6.19 -13.15 -9.42
C CYS A 84 7.39 -12.42 -8.82
N VAL A 85 8.36 -12.04 -9.65
CA VAL A 85 9.50 -11.24 -9.21
C VAL A 85 9.06 -9.83 -8.81
N GLY A 86 8.16 -9.21 -9.58
CA GLY A 86 7.57 -7.91 -9.24
C GLY A 86 6.85 -7.93 -7.90
N ASN A 87 5.96 -8.91 -7.69
CA ASN A 87 5.21 -9.11 -6.45
C ASN A 87 6.17 -9.31 -5.26
N ARG A 88 7.20 -10.16 -5.42
CA ARG A 88 8.23 -10.37 -4.41
C ARG A 88 8.99 -9.09 -4.09
N PHE A 89 9.37 -8.32 -5.10
CA PHE A 89 10.09 -7.06 -4.89
C PHE A 89 9.26 -6.05 -4.11
N HIS A 90 7.97 -5.91 -4.45
CA HIS A 90 7.05 -5.08 -3.68
C HIS A 90 6.93 -5.57 -2.23
N ALA A 91 6.79 -6.88 -2.01
CA ALA A 91 6.75 -7.45 -0.65
C ALA A 91 8.04 -7.16 0.14
N CYS A 92 9.20 -7.32 -0.49
CA CYS A 92 10.50 -7.03 0.14
C CYS A 92 10.66 -5.55 0.49
N ALA A 93 10.22 -4.63 -0.37
CA ALA A 93 10.27 -3.19 -0.11
C ALA A 93 9.39 -2.80 1.08
N LEU A 94 8.18 -3.33 1.16
CA LEU A 94 7.25 -3.12 2.27
C LEU A 94 7.79 -3.71 3.59
N ALA A 95 8.44 -4.88 3.52
CA ALA A 95 9.03 -5.54 4.68
C ALA A 95 10.20 -4.77 5.31
N GLN A 96 10.79 -3.78 4.61
CA GLN A 96 11.83 -2.93 5.19
C GLN A 96 11.31 -2.02 6.31
N GLY A 97 9.98 -1.79 6.39
CA GLY A 97 9.41 -0.94 7.44
C GLY A 97 9.79 0.53 7.29
N ASN A 98 9.86 1.04 6.05
CA ASN A 98 10.29 2.40 5.74
C ASN A 98 9.29 3.50 6.19
N GLY A 99 8.08 3.10 6.60
CA GLY A 99 7.00 3.95 7.06
C GLY A 99 5.91 4.10 6.00
N LYS A 100 4.64 4.20 6.45
CA LYS A 100 3.44 4.14 5.60
C LYS A 100 3.48 5.09 4.40
N GLU A 101 3.93 6.33 4.60
CA GLU A 101 4.01 7.32 3.52
C GLU A 101 5.02 6.91 2.43
N LYS A 102 6.18 6.36 2.82
CA LYS A 102 7.19 5.90 1.87
C LYS A 102 6.72 4.65 1.13
N ASP A 103 6.05 3.74 1.83
CA ASP A 103 5.47 2.53 1.24
C ASP A 103 4.41 2.90 0.19
N VAL A 104 3.50 3.83 0.52
CA VAL A 104 2.49 4.32 -0.42
C VAL A 104 3.15 5.02 -1.62
N LYS A 105 4.13 5.89 -1.41
CA LYS A 105 4.86 6.55 -2.51
C LYS A 105 5.54 5.55 -3.43
N PHE A 106 6.20 4.54 -2.87
CA PHE A 106 6.88 3.49 -3.63
C PHE A 106 5.88 2.67 -4.47
N ILE A 107 4.81 2.15 -3.84
CA ILE A 107 3.80 1.34 -4.53
C ILE A 107 3.08 2.16 -5.60
N SER A 108 2.66 3.39 -5.28
CA SER A 108 1.95 4.28 -6.21
C SER A 108 2.81 4.64 -7.41
N CYS A 109 4.10 4.96 -7.20
CA CYS A 109 5.04 5.24 -8.27
C CYS A 109 5.25 4.02 -9.18
N SER A 110 5.54 2.86 -8.58
CA SER A 110 5.76 1.61 -9.30
C SER A 110 4.54 1.19 -10.13
N MET A 111 3.35 1.16 -9.52
CA MET A 111 2.10 0.74 -10.17
C MET A 111 1.56 1.78 -11.17
N SER A 112 2.10 3.00 -11.19
CA SER A 112 1.76 4.03 -12.19
C SER A 112 2.64 3.98 -13.44
N ALA A 113 3.77 3.27 -13.40
CA ALA A 113 4.69 3.16 -14.53
C ALA A 113 4.03 2.48 -15.74
N THR A 114 4.55 2.74 -16.95
CA THR A 114 4.09 2.07 -18.19
C THR A 114 4.28 0.56 -18.11
N ASN A 115 5.33 0.12 -17.41
CA ASN A 115 5.54 -1.26 -17.01
C ASN A 115 5.95 -1.28 -15.54
N PRO A 116 5.08 -1.73 -14.61
CA PRO A 116 5.39 -1.78 -13.18
C PRO A 116 6.51 -2.74 -12.80
N THR A 117 7.09 -3.50 -13.73
CA THR A 117 8.26 -4.35 -13.49
C THR A 117 9.52 -3.82 -14.17
N SER A 118 9.49 -2.60 -14.73
CA SER A 118 10.64 -2.05 -15.48
C SER A 118 11.91 -1.88 -14.64
N TYR A 119 11.76 -1.64 -13.32
CA TYR A 119 12.87 -1.55 -12.39
C TYR A 119 13.65 -2.86 -12.25
N LEU A 120 13.08 -4.02 -12.62
CA LEU A 120 13.79 -5.29 -12.58
C LEU A 120 15.03 -5.29 -13.48
N LYS A 121 15.04 -4.49 -14.54
CA LYS A 121 16.21 -4.28 -15.41
C LYS A 121 17.39 -3.57 -14.73
N LEU A 122 17.17 -2.97 -13.57
CA LEU A 122 18.21 -2.26 -12.80
C LEU A 122 18.86 -3.15 -11.74
N VAL A 123 18.34 -4.35 -11.52
CA VAL A 123 18.75 -5.29 -10.45
C VAL A 123 19.23 -6.63 -10.99
N GLU A 124 19.19 -6.81 -12.32
CA GLU A 124 19.87 -7.87 -13.08
C GLU A 124 21.21 -7.36 -13.59
#